data_AF-A0A452DTB7-F1
#
_entry.id   AF-A0A452DTB7-F1
#
_cell.length_a   1.000
_cell.length_b   1.000
_cell.length_c   1.000
_cell.angle_alpha   90.00
_cell.angle_beta   90.00
_cell.angle_gamma   90.00
#
_symmetry.space_group_name_H-M   'P 1'
#
loop_
_entity.id
_entity.type
_entity.pdbx_description
1 polymer ?
#
loop_
_entity_poly.entity_id
_entity_poly.type
_entity_poly.pdbx_seq_one_letter_code
_entity_poly.pdbx_strand_id
1 'polypeptide(L)'
;MVCVVGCHCSVSPALHFAALSHNWGKGPQGLFSPTSLSLCFAFTDPHSLSYHFTISPWPRYGQPWCEVQGEVDQKIFLSYDCGIAQIKYMSPLGEEVKNMSTWETQTRTLRDTGDLLQEHVLDVTPEKHTDKVGSGPLTLQARMTCWREDNGHTSASWEFGFNGQLCLLFNSDNGHCTTVHPGGRQMRENWENDRAVTDFFKKVSMGDCRAWLRAFLVRWEKMLKTLGDGAPRKPQRVLCRPEDSVSAWPPLFSCVHFRARR
;
A
#
# COMPACT_ATOMS: atom_id res chain seq x y z
N MET A 1 20.14 -35.88 -26.71
CA MET A 1 21.00 -35.49 -25.56
C MET A 1 20.48 -34.15 -25.09
N VAL A 2 19.55 -34.17 -24.13
CA VAL A 2 18.91 -32.98 -23.57
C VAL A 2 19.55 -32.77 -22.20
N CYS A 3 20.35 -31.71 -22.07
CA CYS A 3 20.84 -31.27 -20.77
C CYS A 3 19.77 -30.36 -20.16
N VAL A 4 19.06 -30.91 -19.18
CA VAL A 4 18.20 -30.14 -18.27
C VAL A 4 19.13 -29.49 -17.24
N VAL A 5 19.26 -28.16 -17.29
CA VAL A 5 19.84 -27.40 -16.18
C VAL A 5 18.67 -27.02 -15.28
N GLY A 6 18.53 -27.75 -14.17
CA GLY A 6 17.56 -27.47 -13.14
C GLY A 6 17.93 -26.22 -12.35
N CYS A 7 16.98 -25.29 -12.19
CA CYS A 7 17.09 -24.25 -11.18
C CYS A 7 16.85 -24.88 -9.80
N HIS A 8 17.90 -24.86 -8.99
CA HIS A 8 17.84 -25.08 -7.56
C HIS A 8 17.03 -23.97 -6.89
N CYS A 9 15.87 -24.30 -6.32
CA CYS A 9 15.32 -23.53 -5.20
C CYS A 9 15.73 -24.24 -3.92
N SER A 10 16.62 -23.62 -3.16
CA SER A 10 17.04 -24.06 -1.84
C SER A 10 15.85 -24.08 -0.88
N VAL A 11 15.53 -25.27 -0.36
CA VAL A 11 14.65 -25.47 0.79
C VAL A 11 15.50 -26.07 1.91
N SER A 12 15.38 -25.54 3.12
CA SER A 12 15.77 -26.23 4.36
C SER A 12 15.08 -25.59 5.58
N PRO A 13 14.81 -26.32 6.67
CA PRO A 13 14.52 -27.75 6.72
C PRO A 13 13.33 -28.12 7.64
N ALA A 14 12.83 -29.34 7.40
CA ALA A 14 12.33 -30.30 8.38
C ALA A 14 11.08 -29.98 9.22
N LEU A 15 9.94 -30.47 8.75
CA LEU A 15 9.06 -31.27 9.62
C LEU A 15 9.06 -32.70 9.07
N HIS A 16 9.68 -33.60 9.84
CA HIS A 16 9.70 -35.04 9.58
C HIS A 16 8.28 -35.61 9.68
N PHE A 17 7.74 -36.11 8.57
CA PHE A 17 6.80 -37.23 8.62
C PHE A 17 7.24 -38.27 7.57
N ALA A 18 7.47 -39.47 8.07
CA ALA A 18 8.02 -40.60 7.35
C ALA A 18 7.12 -41.04 6.18
N ALA A 19 7.74 -41.31 5.04
CA ALA A 19 7.12 -41.98 3.92
C ALA A 19 6.88 -43.46 4.23
N LEU A 20 5.63 -43.90 4.13
CA LEU A 20 5.31 -45.31 3.89
C LEU A 20 5.07 -45.48 2.39
N SER A 21 6.09 -46.06 1.74
CA SER A 21 6.07 -46.52 0.36
C SER A 21 5.26 -47.82 0.27
N HIS A 22 4.23 -47.84 -0.57
CA HIS A 22 3.79 -49.08 -1.22
C HIS A 22 3.50 -48.82 -2.70
N ASN A 23 4.22 -49.59 -3.52
CA ASN A 23 4.24 -49.63 -4.98
C ASN A 23 3.10 -50.52 -5.52
N TRP A 24 3.05 -50.69 -6.85
CA TRP A 24 2.18 -51.54 -7.71
C TRP A 24 1.01 -50.78 -8.36
N GLY A 25 0.72 -50.83 -9.66
CA GLY A 25 1.22 -51.61 -10.79
C GLY A 25 0.58 -51.09 -12.11
N LYS A 26 1.05 -51.58 -13.27
CA LYS A 26 0.71 -51.08 -14.62
C LYS A 26 -0.69 -51.49 -15.16
N GLY A 27 -1.36 -50.52 -15.82
CA GLY A 27 -2.24 -50.67 -17.02
C GLY A 27 -3.76 -50.67 -16.81
N PRO A 28 -4.61 -50.52 -17.86
CA PRO A 28 -4.47 -49.85 -19.15
C PRO A 28 -5.51 -48.69 -19.36
N GLN A 29 -5.49 -48.10 -20.55
CA GLN A 29 -6.24 -46.92 -21.01
C GLN A 29 -7.74 -46.90 -20.64
N GLY A 30 -8.19 -45.81 -20.02
CA GLY A 30 -9.59 -45.56 -19.69
C GLY A 30 -9.93 -44.08 -19.79
N LEU A 31 -10.64 -43.72 -20.86
CA LEU A 31 -11.60 -42.61 -21.00
C LEU A 31 -11.30 -41.31 -20.23
N PHE A 32 -10.75 -40.32 -20.94
CA PHE A 32 -10.77 -38.93 -20.51
C PHE A 32 -12.23 -38.45 -20.39
N SER A 33 -12.66 -38.18 -19.15
CA SER A 33 -13.88 -37.45 -18.86
C SER A 33 -13.47 -36.03 -18.42
N PRO A 34 -13.73 -34.97 -19.20
CA PRO A 34 -13.35 -33.62 -18.81
C PRO A 34 -14.53 -32.98 -18.09
N THR A 35 -14.61 -33.18 -16.77
CA THR A 35 -15.36 -32.27 -15.90
C THR A 35 -14.47 -31.87 -14.74
N SER A 36 -13.33 -31.25 -15.08
CA SER A 36 -12.67 -30.37 -14.11
C SER A 36 -13.47 -29.08 -14.09
N LEU A 37 -14.34 -28.94 -13.09
CA LEU A 37 -14.91 -27.66 -12.72
C LEU A 37 -13.72 -26.79 -12.27
N SER A 38 -13.15 -26.02 -13.19
CA SER A 38 -12.15 -25.02 -12.84
C SER A 38 -12.87 -23.94 -12.06
N LEU A 39 -12.74 -23.98 -10.72
CA LEU A 39 -13.04 -22.84 -9.87
C LEU A 39 -12.13 -21.70 -10.31
N CYS A 40 -12.68 -20.79 -11.11
CA CYS A 40 -12.05 -19.50 -11.35
C CYS A 40 -12.07 -18.73 -10.03
N PHE A 41 -11.01 -18.83 -9.25
CA PHE A 41 -10.72 -17.82 -8.25
C PHE A 41 -10.38 -16.56 -9.02
N ALA A 42 -11.32 -15.61 -9.08
CA ALA A 42 -10.96 -14.24 -9.38
C ALA A 42 -10.06 -13.79 -8.23
N PHE A 43 -8.74 -13.76 -8.45
CA PHE A 43 -7.85 -13.00 -7.58
C PHE A 43 -8.28 -11.55 -7.69
N THR A 44 -9.08 -11.09 -6.73
CA THR A 44 -9.27 -9.66 -6.51
C THR A 44 -7.92 -9.14 -6.05
N ASP A 45 -7.32 -8.21 -6.79
CA ASP A 45 -6.12 -7.50 -6.32
C ASP A 45 -6.36 -7.05 -4.88
N PRO A 46 -5.41 -7.26 -3.95
CA PRO A 46 -5.60 -6.91 -2.56
C PRO A 46 -5.81 -5.41 -2.45
N HIS A 47 -7.05 -5.02 -2.14
CA HIS A 47 -7.38 -3.62 -2.05
C HIS A 47 -6.65 -2.97 -0.87
N SER A 48 -6.09 -1.79 -1.12
CA SER A 48 -5.30 -1.04 -0.14
C SER A 48 -5.82 0.38 0.03
N LEU A 49 -5.79 0.87 1.26
CA LEU A 49 -6.04 2.25 1.62
C LEU A 49 -4.75 2.83 2.18
N SER A 50 -4.29 3.93 1.59
CA SER A 50 -3.07 4.62 2.03
C SER A 50 -3.32 6.09 2.32
N TYR A 51 -2.61 6.61 3.32
CA TYR A 51 -2.52 8.03 3.62
C TYR A 51 -1.06 8.47 3.64
N HIS A 52 -0.72 9.39 2.77
CA HIS A 52 0.61 9.98 2.69
C HIS A 52 0.58 11.37 3.34
N PHE A 53 1.25 11.50 4.46
CA PHE A 53 1.47 12.71 5.21
C PHE A 53 2.75 13.39 4.75
N THR A 54 2.69 14.70 4.54
CA THR A 54 3.84 15.57 4.31
C THR A 54 3.81 16.65 5.39
N ILE A 55 4.79 16.61 6.29
CA ILE A 55 4.94 17.52 7.43
C ILE A 55 6.13 18.43 7.18
N SER A 56 5.83 19.72 7.05
CA SER A 56 6.80 20.80 6.94
C SER A 56 6.84 21.56 8.28
N PRO A 57 7.80 21.28 9.18
CA PRO A 57 7.91 21.98 10.47
C PRO A 57 8.09 23.50 10.34
N TRP A 58 8.70 23.93 9.23
CA TRP A 58 8.95 25.35 8.92
C TRP A 58 8.42 25.65 7.52
N PRO A 59 7.10 25.75 7.34
CA PRO A 59 6.51 25.98 6.02
C PRO A 59 6.85 27.39 5.52
N ARG A 60 6.93 27.57 4.19
CA ARG A 60 7.01 28.91 3.61
C ARG A 60 5.64 29.57 3.67
N TYR A 61 5.62 30.89 3.52
CA TYR A 61 4.38 31.66 3.51
C TYR A 61 3.37 31.10 2.49
N GLY A 62 2.14 30.82 2.95
CA GLY A 62 1.07 30.27 2.12
C GLY A 62 1.14 28.77 1.82
N GLN A 63 2.15 28.05 2.35
CA GLN A 63 2.21 26.60 2.26
C GLN A 63 1.65 25.95 3.54
N PRO A 64 0.95 24.80 3.44
CA PRO A 64 0.53 24.05 4.61
C PRO A 64 1.74 23.50 5.35
N TRP A 65 1.67 23.48 6.69
CA TRP A 65 2.60 22.71 7.49
C TRP A 65 2.29 21.21 7.43
N CYS A 66 1.03 20.84 7.13
CA CYS A 66 0.58 19.45 6.98
C CYS A 66 -0.30 19.28 5.75
N GLU A 67 0.10 18.39 4.86
CA GLU A 67 -0.74 17.88 3.77
C GLU A 67 -0.87 16.36 3.87
N VAL A 68 -2.09 15.85 3.68
CA VAL A 68 -2.39 14.42 3.67
C VAL A 68 -3.04 14.05 2.35
N GLN A 69 -2.46 13.12 1.60
CA GLN A 69 -3.05 12.56 0.38
C GLN A 69 -3.63 11.18 0.68
N GLY A 70 -4.90 10.98 0.33
CA GLY A 70 -5.58 9.70 0.48
C GLY A 70 -5.59 8.95 -0.85
N GLU A 71 -5.19 7.67 -0.81
CA GLU A 71 -5.15 6.77 -1.97
C GLU A 71 -5.92 5.49 -1.71
N VAL A 72 -6.67 5.02 -2.70
CA VAL A 72 -7.21 3.66 -2.76
C VAL A 72 -6.66 3.00 -4.00
N ASP A 73 -6.00 1.85 -3.86
CA ASP A 73 -5.35 1.12 -4.95
C ASP A 73 -4.48 2.03 -5.84
N GLN A 74 -3.64 2.84 -5.18
CA GLN A 74 -2.71 3.81 -5.79
C GLN A 74 -3.39 4.96 -6.55
N LYS A 75 -4.71 5.13 -6.41
CA LYS A 75 -5.45 6.24 -6.99
C LYS A 75 -5.80 7.26 -5.91
N ILE A 76 -5.28 8.47 -6.08
CA ILE A 76 -5.58 9.59 -5.18
C ILE A 76 -7.07 9.94 -5.29
N PHE A 77 -7.75 10.02 -4.13
CA PHE A 77 -9.14 10.44 -4.06
C PHE A 77 -9.35 11.74 -3.28
N LEU A 78 -8.37 12.15 -2.47
CA LEU A 78 -8.39 13.45 -1.79
C LEU A 78 -6.99 13.98 -1.47
N SER A 79 -6.93 15.29 -1.23
CA SER A 79 -5.87 15.99 -0.53
C SER A 79 -6.49 16.76 0.64
N TYR A 80 -5.87 16.68 1.81
CA TYR A 80 -6.34 17.29 3.06
C TYR A 80 -5.20 18.14 3.65
N ASP A 81 -5.41 19.44 3.70
CA ASP A 81 -4.60 20.35 4.50
C ASP A 81 -5.04 20.21 5.97
N CYS A 82 -4.30 19.39 6.72
CA CYS A 82 -4.64 19.09 8.09
C CYS A 82 -4.35 20.26 9.04
N GLY A 83 -3.57 21.24 8.60
CA GLY A 83 -3.28 22.45 9.35
C GLY A 83 -4.49 23.37 9.48
N ILE A 84 -5.17 23.66 8.38
CA ILE A 84 -6.36 24.55 8.36
C ILE A 84 -7.69 23.83 8.21
N ALA A 85 -7.70 22.49 8.27
CA ALA A 85 -8.91 21.68 8.12
C ALA A 85 -9.55 21.71 6.71
N GLN A 86 -8.76 21.92 5.65
CA GLN A 86 -9.31 22.07 4.30
C GLN A 86 -9.13 20.80 3.46
N ILE A 87 -10.24 20.25 2.95
CA ILE A 87 -10.25 19.03 2.13
C ILE A 87 -10.56 19.38 0.68
N LYS A 88 -9.81 18.77 -0.24
CA LYS A 88 -10.04 18.77 -1.69
C LYS A 88 -10.30 17.35 -2.15
N TYR A 89 -11.50 17.09 -2.67
CA TYR A 89 -11.84 15.80 -3.27
C TYR A 89 -11.36 15.78 -4.72
N MET A 90 -10.58 14.77 -5.09
CA MET A 90 -9.84 14.72 -6.36
C MET A 90 -10.43 13.72 -7.37
N SER A 91 -11.42 12.93 -6.96
CA SER A 91 -12.09 11.95 -7.81
C SER A 91 -13.55 11.73 -7.38
N PRO A 92 -14.39 11.09 -8.21
CA PRO A 92 -15.75 10.70 -7.81
C PRO A 92 -15.79 9.87 -6.53
N LEU A 93 -14.75 9.06 -6.28
CA LEU A 93 -14.62 8.35 -5.01
C LEU A 93 -14.50 9.31 -3.83
N GLY A 94 -13.74 10.40 -3.96
CA GLY A 94 -13.63 11.41 -2.90
C GLY A 94 -14.98 12.01 -2.54
N GLU A 95 -15.83 12.30 -3.53
CA GLU A 95 -17.19 12.80 -3.28
C GLU A 95 -18.08 11.77 -2.58
N GLU A 96 -17.92 10.48 -2.88
CA GLU A 96 -18.61 9.42 -2.15
C GLU A 96 -18.13 9.30 -0.69
N VAL A 97 -16.84 9.54 -0.44
CA VAL A 97 -16.25 9.47 0.90
C VAL A 97 -16.78 10.57 1.82
N LYS A 98 -17.05 11.76 1.28
CA LYS A 98 -17.66 12.87 2.01
C LYS A 98 -18.95 12.46 2.76
N ASN A 99 -19.72 11.55 2.16
CA ASN A 99 -20.99 11.08 2.70
C ASN A 99 -20.82 9.87 3.64
N MET A 100 -19.59 9.49 4.01
CA MET A 100 -19.34 8.40 4.95
C MET A 100 -19.59 8.86 6.39
N SER A 101 -20.35 8.08 7.15
CA SER A 101 -20.58 8.35 8.57
C SER A 101 -19.29 8.37 9.39
N THR A 102 -18.24 7.71 8.91
CA THR A 102 -16.92 7.65 9.56
C THR A 102 -15.99 8.80 9.17
N TRP A 103 -16.36 9.63 8.19
CA TRP A 103 -15.44 10.61 7.58
C TRP A 103 -14.98 11.69 8.56
N GLU A 104 -15.88 12.16 9.44
CA GLU A 104 -15.54 13.14 10.47
C GLU A 104 -14.51 12.59 11.48
N THR A 105 -14.72 11.36 11.97
CA THR A 105 -13.77 10.69 12.85
C THR A 105 -12.43 10.44 12.16
N GLN A 106 -12.48 10.12 10.87
CA GLN A 106 -11.30 9.88 10.05
C GLN A 106 -10.45 11.14 9.88
N THR A 107 -11.05 12.24 9.46
CA THR A 107 -10.34 13.53 9.31
C THR A 107 -9.77 14.06 10.63
N ARG A 108 -10.44 13.80 11.75
CA ARG A 108 -9.89 14.07 13.09
C ARG A 108 -8.65 13.23 13.37
N THR A 109 -8.72 11.92 13.13
CA THR A 109 -7.58 11.01 13.32
C THR A 109 -6.38 11.38 12.44
N LEU A 110 -6.64 11.80 11.19
CA LEU A 110 -5.58 12.30 10.29
C LEU A 110 -4.95 13.60 10.81
N ARG A 111 -5.73 14.52 11.41
CA ARG A 111 -5.18 15.70 12.08
C ARG A 111 -4.32 15.32 13.29
N ASP A 112 -4.86 14.49 14.18
CA ASP A 112 -4.14 14.05 15.39
C ASP A 112 -2.82 13.35 15.02
N THR A 113 -2.81 12.60 13.91
CA THR A 113 -1.58 12.00 13.35
C THR A 113 -0.60 13.07 12.86
N GLY A 114 -1.10 14.09 12.13
CA GLY A 114 -0.27 15.20 11.68
C GLY A 114 0.38 15.97 12.83
N ASP A 115 -0.38 16.26 13.89
CA ASP A 115 0.09 16.95 15.09
C ASP A 115 1.20 16.13 15.80
N LEU A 116 0.98 14.82 15.99
CA LEU A 116 1.98 13.90 16.57
C LEU A 116 3.28 13.87 15.73
N LEU A 117 3.15 13.77 14.40
CA LEU A 117 4.31 13.78 13.51
C LEU A 117 5.06 15.12 13.54
N GLN A 118 4.35 16.23 13.71
CA GLN A 118 4.95 17.56 13.85
C GLN A 118 5.72 17.71 15.15
N GLU A 119 5.21 17.18 16.27
CA GLU A 119 5.92 17.18 17.54
C GLU A 119 7.24 16.41 17.42
N HIS A 120 7.20 15.19 16.88
CA HIS A 120 8.41 14.38 16.78
C HIS A 120 9.41 14.86 15.74
N VAL A 121 8.97 15.54 14.66
CA VAL A 121 9.92 16.07 13.68
C VAL A 121 10.74 17.24 14.25
N LEU A 122 10.20 17.96 15.24
CA LEU A 122 10.90 19.04 15.93
C LEU A 122 11.96 18.51 16.91
N ASP A 123 11.71 17.33 17.50
CA ASP A 123 12.63 16.66 18.41
C ASP A 123 13.78 15.93 17.71
N VAL A 124 13.59 15.54 16.45
CA VAL A 124 14.67 14.99 15.63
C VAL A 124 15.66 16.10 15.35
N THR A 125 16.82 16.02 16.00
CA THR A 125 17.94 16.86 15.62
C THR A 125 18.30 16.47 14.20
N PRO A 126 18.41 17.42 13.25
CA PRO A 126 19.07 17.13 12.00
C PRO A 126 20.53 16.82 12.40
N GLU A 127 20.85 15.56 12.69
CA GLU A 127 22.22 15.06 12.60
C GLU A 127 22.74 15.68 11.32
N LYS A 128 23.83 16.45 11.39
CA LYS A 128 24.31 17.27 10.27
C LYS A 128 24.37 16.43 8.99
N HIS A 129 23.28 16.38 8.22
CA HIS A 129 23.24 15.89 6.85
C HIS A 129 23.79 17.05 5.99
N THR A 130 24.97 17.52 6.37
CA THR A 130 25.80 18.46 5.65
C THR A 130 26.73 17.69 4.73
N ASP A 131 26.18 16.76 3.96
CA ASP A 131 26.83 16.24 2.77
C ASP A 131 26.07 16.76 1.55
N LYS A 132 26.28 18.06 1.33
CA LYS A 132 26.41 18.71 0.02
C LYS A 132 25.41 18.34 -1.10
N VAL A 133 24.15 18.00 -0.81
CA VAL A 133 23.01 18.14 -1.75
C VAL A 133 21.74 18.33 -0.93
N GLY A 134 21.20 19.56 -0.86
CA GLY A 134 19.86 19.80 -0.30
C GLY A 134 19.81 20.76 0.89
N SER A 135 20.11 22.05 0.66
CA SER A 135 19.83 23.15 1.59
C SER A 135 18.32 23.51 1.67
N GLY A 136 17.45 22.51 1.53
CA GLY A 136 15.99 22.67 1.57
C GLY A 136 15.45 22.61 3.01
N PRO A 137 14.24 23.12 3.28
CA PRO A 137 13.57 22.91 4.55
C PRO A 137 13.42 21.41 4.82
N LEU A 138 13.69 20.98 6.05
CA LEU A 138 13.43 19.60 6.47
C LEU A 138 11.94 19.30 6.29
N THR A 139 11.63 18.24 5.56
CA THR A 139 10.26 17.76 5.35
C THR A 139 10.21 16.30 5.75
N LEU A 140 9.32 15.95 6.68
CA LEU A 140 9.00 14.58 7.05
C LEU A 140 7.87 14.08 6.16
N GLN A 141 8.04 12.89 5.61
CA GLN A 141 7.00 12.16 4.90
C GLN A 141 6.69 10.89 5.67
N ALA A 142 5.41 10.63 5.87
CA ALA A 142 4.93 9.39 6.48
C ALA A 142 3.86 8.77 5.60
N ARG A 143 3.91 7.46 5.36
CA ARG A 143 2.88 6.74 4.62
C ARG A 143 2.33 5.62 5.48
N MET A 144 1.07 5.73 5.84
CA MET A 144 0.30 4.64 6.45
C MET A 144 -0.43 3.90 5.35
N THR A 145 -0.32 2.58 5.33
CA THR A 145 -1.04 1.72 4.38
C THR A 145 -1.66 0.56 5.13
N CYS A 146 -2.95 0.31 4.92
CA CYS A 146 -3.61 -0.91 5.36
C CYS A 146 -4.24 -1.63 4.16
N TRP A 147 -4.17 -2.95 4.14
CA TRP A 147 -4.66 -3.78 3.03
C TRP A 147 -5.29 -5.07 3.55
N ARG A 148 -6.17 -5.64 2.74
CA ARG A 148 -6.77 -6.94 3.03
C ARG A 148 -5.91 -8.06 2.42
N GLU A 149 -5.59 -9.04 3.24
CA GLU A 149 -4.93 -10.27 2.81
C GLU A 149 -5.94 -11.30 2.30
N ASP A 150 -5.45 -12.31 1.57
CA ASP A 150 -6.26 -13.40 1.01
C ASP A 150 -7.02 -14.22 2.08
N ASN A 151 -6.44 -14.32 3.28
CA ASN A 151 -7.06 -14.98 4.44
C ASN A 151 -8.17 -14.12 5.10
N GLY A 152 -8.44 -12.92 4.59
CA GLY A 152 -9.40 -11.96 5.12
C GLY A 152 -8.89 -11.12 6.31
N HIS A 153 -7.65 -11.33 6.75
CA HIS A 153 -6.95 -10.48 7.71
C HIS A 153 -6.68 -9.10 7.10
N THR A 154 -6.49 -8.11 7.96
CA THR A 154 -6.09 -6.77 7.53
C THR A 154 -4.75 -6.47 8.15
N SER A 155 -3.76 -6.25 7.30
CA SER A 155 -2.39 -5.94 7.71
C SER A 155 -2.12 -4.47 7.41
N ALA A 156 -1.18 -3.88 8.15
CA ALA A 156 -0.87 -2.47 7.97
C ALA A 156 0.59 -2.13 8.33
N SER A 157 1.13 -1.14 7.64
CA SER A 157 2.50 -0.68 7.83
C SER A 157 2.58 0.84 7.79
N TRP A 158 3.65 1.36 8.37
CA TRP A 158 4.05 2.74 8.21
C TRP A 158 5.45 2.83 7.61
N GLU A 159 5.63 3.81 6.74
CA GLU A 159 6.90 4.20 6.15
C GLU A 159 7.19 5.65 6.51
N PHE A 160 8.43 5.96 6.87
CA PHE A 160 8.84 7.32 7.23
C PHE A 160 10.13 7.69 6.53
N GLY A 161 10.19 8.93 6.03
CA GLY A 161 11.33 9.44 5.31
C GLY A 161 11.49 10.94 5.44
N PHE A 162 12.69 11.43 5.12
CA PHE A 162 13.00 12.84 5.10
C PHE A 162 13.38 13.25 3.68
N ASN A 163 12.80 14.35 3.18
CA ASN A 163 13.13 14.93 1.87
C ASN A 163 13.13 13.91 0.71
N GLY A 164 12.21 12.95 0.74
CA GLY A 164 12.05 11.90 -0.26
C GLY A 164 12.85 10.62 0.02
N GLN A 165 13.69 10.59 1.05
CA GLN A 165 14.50 9.43 1.39
C GLN A 165 13.84 8.60 2.50
N LEU A 166 13.43 7.36 2.19
CA LEU A 166 12.92 6.40 3.17
C LEU A 166 14.00 6.09 4.22
N CYS A 167 13.64 6.24 5.48
CA CYS A 167 14.56 6.10 6.61
C CYS A 167 14.12 5.04 7.62
N LEU A 168 12.81 4.85 7.81
CA LEU A 168 12.27 3.95 8.83
C LEU A 168 11.01 3.24 8.32
N LEU A 169 10.88 1.97 8.68
CA LEU A 169 9.68 1.17 8.51
C LEU A 169 9.15 0.77 9.88
N PHE A 170 7.86 0.96 10.14
CA PHE A 170 7.20 0.47 11.35
C PHE A 170 6.20 -0.61 11.00
N ASN A 171 6.40 -1.78 11.57
CA ASN A 171 5.49 -2.91 11.43
C ASN A 171 4.38 -2.80 12.49
N SER A 172 3.14 -2.65 12.05
CA SER A 172 2.02 -2.44 12.98
C SER A 172 1.60 -3.69 13.75
N ASP A 173 1.93 -4.89 13.25
CA ASP A 173 1.54 -6.15 13.88
C ASP A 173 2.31 -6.38 15.18
N ASN A 174 3.63 -6.15 15.15
CA ASN A 174 4.49 -6.35 16.32
C ASN A 174 4.92 -5.02 16.99
N GLY A 175 4.89 -3.90 16.27
CA GLY A 175 5.32 -2.58 16.76
C GLY A 175 6.82 -2.34 16.64
N HIS A 176 7.55 -3.16 15.90
CA HIS A 176 8.98 -2.98 15.70
C HIS A 176 9.28 -2.00 14.56
N CYS A 177 10.34 -1.22 14.77
CA CYS A 177 10.89 -0.30 13.79
C CYS A 177 12.12 -0.93 13.11
N THR A 178 12.20 -0.85 11.78
CA THR A 178 13.37 -1.24 11.00
C THR A 178 13.98 0.01 10.36
N THR A 179 15.22 0.32 10.72
CA THR A 179 15.96 1.43 10.12
C THR A 179 16.48 1.03 8.74
N VAL A 180 16.11 1.79 7.72
CA VAL A 180 16.57 1.60 6.32
C VAL A 180 17.73 2.54 5.99
N HIS A 181 17.72 3.74 6.54
CA HIS A 181 18.76 4.76 6.35
C HIS A 181 19.18 5.37 7.69
N PRO A 182 20.47 5.72 7.90
CA PRO A 182 20.98 6.45 9.07
C PRO A 182 20.08 7.55 9.63
N GLY A 183 19.45 8.36 8.77
CA GLY A 183 18.54 9.44 9.17
C GLY A 183 17.29 8.99 9.95
N GLY A 184 17.00 7.68 10.02
CA GLY A 184 15.91 7.13 10.81
C GLY A 184 16.32 6.60 12.19
N ARG A 185 17.62 6.63 12.56
CA ARG A 185 18.10 6.07 13.84
C ARG A 185 17.52 6.79 15.05
N GLN A 186 17.63 8.12 15.09
CA GLN A 186 17.11 8.91 16.20
C GLN A 186 15.59 8.76 16.35
N MET A 187 14.85 8.76 15.23
CA MET A 187 13.40 8.55 15.23
C MET A 187 13.02 7.17 15.78
N ARG A 188 13.76 6.12 15.38
CA ARG A 188 13.58 4.78 15.93
C ARG A 188 13.80 4.74 17.44
N GLU A 189 14.90 5.31 17.92
CA GLU A 189 15.25 5.32 19.34
C GLU A 189 14.21 6.08 20.16
N ASN A 190 13.70 7.21 19.66
CA ASN A 190 12.65 7.95 20.34
C ASN A 190 11.35 7.15 20.42
N TRP A 191 10.95 6.48 19.33
CA TRP A 191 9.65 5.81 19.24
C TRP A 191 9.61 4.40 19.84
N GLU A 192 10.69 3.62 19.77
CA GLU A 192 10.76 2.30 20.42
C GLU A 192 10.74 2.43 21.96
N ASN A 193 11.23 3.55 22.50
CA ASN A 193 11.19 3.82 23.93
C ASN A 193 9.88 4.49 24.40
N ASP A 194 9.09 5.03 23.48
CA ASP A 194 7.80 5.66 23.77
C ASP A 194 6.63 4.74 23.39
N ARG A 195 6.04 4.10 24.41
CA ARG A 195 4.88 3.23 24.22
C ARG A 195 3.65 4.00 23.70
N ALA A 196 3.47 5.26 24.06
CA ALA A 196 2.30 6.02 23.62
C ALA A 196 2.32 6.23 22.11
N VAL A 197 3.49 6.51 21.54
CA VAL A 197 3.70 6.66 20.09
C VAL A 197 3.46 5.34 19.35
N THR A 198 4.05 4.26 19.86
CA THR A 198 3.87 2.91 19.29
C THR A 198 2.41 2.49 19.31
N ASP A 199 1.71 2.69 20.44
CA ASP A 199 0.30 2.35 20.59
C ASP A 199 -0.60 3.23 19.70
N PHE A 200 -0.24 4.51 19.52
CA PHE A 200 -0.94 5.40 18.60
C PHE A 200 -0.86 4.90 17.16
N PHE A 201 0.34 4.62 16.65
CA PHE A 201 0.50 4.14 15.27
C PHE A 201 -0.21 2.80 15.05
N LYS A 202 -0.15 1.87 16.02
CA LYS A 202 -0.91 0.61 15.98
C LYS A 202 -2.41 0.84 15.94
N LYS A 203 -2.93 1.73 16.77
CA LYS A 203 -4.37 2.05 16.81
C LYS A 203 -4.84 2.61 15.47
N VAL A 204 -4.12 3.60 14.93
CA VAL A 204 -4.49 4.24 13.67
C VAL A 204 -4.42 3.26 12.49
N SER A 205 -3.39 2.40 12.42
CA SER A 205 -3.23 1.48 11.28
C SER A 205 -4.06 0.20 11.40
N MET A 206 -4.04 -0.49 12.55
CA MET A 206 -4.71 -1.79 12.72
C MET A 206 -6.17 -1.66 13.20
N GLY A 207 -6.52 -0.53 13.82
CA GLY A 207 -7.87 -0.22 14.27
C GLY A 207 -8.62 0.64 13.26
N ASP A 208 -8.24 1.92 13.18
CA ASP A 208 -8.99 2.92 12.45
C ASP A 208 -8.93 2.70 10.93
N CYS A 209 -7.74 2.54 10.34
CA CYS A 209 -7.60 2.28 8.91
C CYS A 209 -8.30 0.99 8.47
N ARG A 210 -8.22 -0.07 9.28
CA ARG A 210 -8.97 -1.32 9.02
C ARG A 210 -10.47 -1.09 8.94
N ALA A 211 -11.03 -0.29 9.85
CA ALA A 211 -12.45 0.06 9.82
C ALA A 211 -12.79 0.89 8.59
N TRP A 212 -11.95 1.87 8.24
CA TRP A 212 -12.12 2.70 7.05
C TRP A 212 -12.05 1.87 5.78
N LEU A 213 -11.00 1.06 5.58
CA LEU A 213 -10.84 0.20 4.40
C LEU A 213 -12.09 -0.65 4.16
N ARG A 214 -12.66 -1.29 5.20
CA ARG A 214 -13.91 -2.04 5.09
C ARG A 214 -15.07 -1.20 4.57
N ALA A 215 -15.25 0.00 5.12
CA ALA A 215 -16.33 0.90 4.72
C ALA A 215 -16.12 1.46 3.30
N PHE A 216 -14.87 1.72 2.92
CA PHE A 216 -14.47 2.17 1.58
C PHE A 216 -14.76 1.10 0.52
N LEU A 217 -14.38 -0.15 0.76
CA LEU A 217 -14.57 -1.24 -0.20
C LEU A 217 -16.04 -1.48 -0.54
N VAL A 218 -16.93 -1.43 0.46
CA VAL A 218 -18.38 -1.57 0.23
C VAL A 218 -18.90 -0.49 -0.71
N ARG A 219 -18.45 0.76 -0.56
CA ARG A 219 -18.85 1.88 -1.42
C ARG A 219 -18.21 1.79 -2.81
N TRP A 220 -16.93 1.45 -2.86
CA TRP A 220 -16.18 1.28 -4.09
C TRP A 220 -16.80 0.21 -4.99
N GLU A 221 -17.10 -0.97 -4.46
CA GLU A 221 -17.78 -2.03 -5.20
C GLU A 221 -19.16 -1.59 -5.72
N LYS A 222 -19.93 -0.86 -4.91
CA LYS A 222 -21.24 -0.33 -5.32
C LYS A 222 -21.10 0.68 -6.48
N MET A 223 -20.09 1.54 -6.41
CA MET A 223 -19.81 2.51 -7.47
C MET A 223 -19.38 1.81 -8.77
N LEU A 224 -18.50 0.80 -8.68
CA LEU A 224 -18.06 0.01 -9.83
C LEU A 224 -19.23 -0.74 -10.49
N LYS A 225 -20.15 -1.31 -9.70
CA LYS A 225 -21.37 -1.96 -10.21
C LYS A 225 -22.26 -0.98 -10.98
N THR A 226 -22.47 0.22 -10.42
CA THR A 226 -23.24 1.29 -11.08
C THR A 226 -22.61 1.75 -12.39
N LEU A 227 -21.28 1.83 -12.45
CA LEU A 227 -20.55 2.19 -13.67
C LEU A 227 -20.61 1.08 -14.74
N GLY A 228 -20.61 -0.18 -14.31
CA GLY A 228 -20.66 -1.35 -15.18
C GLY A 228 -22.03 -1.66 -15.80
N ASP A 229 -23.11 -1.10 -15.26
CA ASP A 229 -24.48 -1.28 -15.76
C ASP A 229 -24.93 -0.14 -16.73
N GLY A 230 -24.09 0.88 -16.93
CA GLY A 230 -24.35 1.99 -17.87
C GLY A 230 -23.81 1.80 -19.30
N ALA A 231 -23.08 0.71 -19.57
CA ALA A 231 -22.53 0.42 -20.90
C ALA A 231 -23.32 -0.72 -21.58
N PRO A 232 -23.74 -0.59 -22.85
CA PRO A 232 -24.40 -1.69 -23.56
C PRO A 232 -23.40 -2.83 -23.74
N ARG A 233 -23.51 -3.87 -22.91
CA ARG A 233 -22.72 -5.10 -23.05
C ARG A 233 -23.15 -5.82 -24.32
N LYS A 234 -22.36 -5.69 -25.40
CA LYS A 234 -22.34 -6.76 -26.41
C LYS A 234 -21.67 -7.98 -25.76
N PRO A 235 -22.27 -9.18 -25.82
CA PRO A 235 -21.64 -10.37 -25.27
C PRO A 235 -20.43 -10.72 -26.13
N GLN A 236 -19.24 -10.33 -25.69
CA GLN A 236 -18.01 -10.77 -26.32
C GLN A 236 -17.68 -12.14 -25.75
N ARG A 237 -17.93 -13.18 -26.55
CA ARG A 237 -17.53 -14.55 -26.28
C ARG A 237 -16.00 -14.60 -26.37
N VAL A 238 -15.29 -14.44 -25.25
CA VAL A 238 -13.83 -14.61 -25.23
C VAL A 238 -13.55 -16.11 -25.18
N LEU A 239 -13.21 -16.66 -26.33
CA LEU A 239 -12.64 -18.01 -26.44
C LEU A 239 -11.15 -17.90 -26.12
N CYS A 240 -10.75 -18.23 -24.89
CA CYS A 240 -9.32 -18.33 -24.55
C CYS A 240 -8.74 -19.57 -25.25
N ARG A 241 -7.88 -19.34 -26.24
CA ARG A 241 -7.06 -20.38 -26.87
C ARG A 241 -5.73 -20.45 -26.09
N PRO A 242 -5.25 -21.65 -25.70
CA PRO A 242 -3.97 -21.77 -25.05
C PRO A 242 -2.88 -21.96 -26.09
N GLU A 243 -1.97 -21.00 -26.29
CA GLU A 243 -0.59 -21.26 -26.75
C GLU A 243 0.38 -20.17 -26.23
N ASP A 244 1.31 -20.62 -25.39
CA ASP A 244 2.76 -20.50 -25.52
C ASP A 244 3.46 -19.12 -25.62
N SER A 245 3.93 -18.68 -24.45
CA SER A 245 5.37 -18.50 -24.17
C SER A 245 6.11 -17.20 -24.54
N VAL A 246 6.91 -16.76 -23.56
CA VAL A 246 8.17 -15.97 -23.62
C VAL A 246 8.12 -14.43 -23.75
N SER A 247 8.31 -13.80 -22.57
CA SER A 247 9.06 -12.57 -22.21
C SER A 247 9.49 -11.54 -23.26
N ALA A 248 9.26 -10.26 -22.94
CA ALA A 248 10.30 -9.21 -22.84
C ALA A 248 9.72 -7.92 -22.22
N TRP A 249 10.42 -7.33 -21.25
CA TRP A 249 10.15 -5.97 -20.77
C TRP A 249 10.57 -4.94 -21.83
N PRO A 250 9.97 -3.73 -21.85
CA PRO A 250 10.74 -2.53 -22.14
C PRO A 250 10.54 -1.40 -21.09
N PRO A 251 11.44 -0.39 -21.08
CA PRO A 251 11.89 0.32 -19.89
C PRO A 251 11.06 1.56 -19.52
N LEU A 252 11.40 2.10 -18.35
CA LEU A 252 11.02 3.39 -17.79
C LEU A 252 10.93 4.51 -18.84
N PHE A 253 9.80 5.21 -18.84
CA PHE A 253 9.57 6.43 -19.59
C PHE A 253 10.54 7.54 -19.12
N SER A 254 11.29 8.10 -20.08
CA SER A 254 11.88 9.43 -19.95
C SER A 254 10.96 10.43 -20.66
N CYS A 255 10.54 11.47 -19.95
CA CYS A 255 9.76 12.58 -20.51
C CYS A 255 10.53 13.31 -21.63
N VAL A 256 9.87 13.56 -22.76
CA VAL A 256 10.17 14.70 -23.63
C VAL A 256 8.87 15.42 -23.96
N HIS A 257 8.80 16.66 -23.52
CA HIS A 257 7.77 17.64 -23.87
C HIS A 257 7.68 17.83 -25.39
N PHE A 258 6.47 17.88 -25.94
CA PHE A 258 6.21 18.74 -27.09
C PHE A 258 4.96 19.59 -26.87
N ARG A 259 5.20 20.90 -26.96
CA ARG A 259 4.27 22.02 -26.81
C ARG A 259 3.62 22.24 -28.17
N ALA A 260 2.31 22.03 -28.28
CA ALA A 260 1.57 22.39 -29.49
C ALA A 260 1.54 23.92 -29.64
N ARG A 261 2.06 24.44 -30.76
CA ARG A 261 1.71 25.78 -31.26
C ARG A 261 0.59 25.61 -32.30
N ARG A 262 -0.41 26.48 -32.13
CA ARG A 262 -1.62 26.80 -32.93
C ARG A 262 -1.78 26.13 -34.28
#